data_AF-A0A523XW89-F1
#
_entry.id   AF-A0A523XW89-F1
#
_cell.length_a   1.000
_cell.length_b   1.000
_cell.length_c   1.000
_cell.angle_alpha   90.00
_cell.angle_beta   90.00
_cell.angle_gamma   90.00
#
_symmetry.space_group_name_H-M   'P 1'
#
loop_
_entity.id
_entity.type
_entity.pdbx_description
1 polymer ?
#
loop_
_entity_poly.entity_id
_entity_poly.type
_entity_poly.pdbx_seq_one_letter_code
_entity_poly.pdbx_strand_id
1 'polypeptide(L)'
;MIIALAARLLPGPRTIDDAYITFRYAQNLLAGNGLVYNPGEAVLGTTTPIYALLMAGLGLFTGGSQAPFPTLALLVNALADGLTCWL
;
A
#
# COMPACT_ATOMS: atom_id res chain seq x y z
N MET A 1 19.02 -1.63 -11.30
CA MET A 1 18.12 -0.45 -11.20
C MET A 1 17.12 -0.31 -12.37
N ILE A 2 17.53 0.12 -13.58
CA ILE A 2 16.59 0.44 -14.69
C ILE A 2 15.75 -0.77 -15.13
N ILE A 3 16.37 -1.95 -15.26
CA ILE A 3 15.67 -3.18 -15.66
C ILE A 3 14.61 -3.58 -14.61
N ALA A 4 14.92 -3.47 -13.32
CA ALA A 4 13.99 -3.81 -12.24
C ALA A 4 12.77 -2.86 -12.21
N LEU A 5 13.01 -1.55 -12.37
CA LEU A 5 11.94 -0.56 -12.48
C LEU A 5 11.04 -0.83 -13.69
N ALA A 6 11.64 -1.05 -14.86
CA ALA A 6 10.89 -1.37 -16.07
C ALA A 6 10.06 -2.66 -15.93
N ALA A 7 10.66 -3.72 -15.37
CA ALA A 7 9.98 -5.00 -15.14
C ALA A 7 8.78 -4.86 -14.19
N ARG A 8 8.84 -3.95 -13.20
CA ARG A 8 7.74 -3.74 -12.25
C ARG A 8 6.65 -2.84 -12.81
N LEU A 9 7.00 -1.79 -13.56
CA LEU A 9 6.05 -0.77 -14.02
C LEU A 9 5.32 -1.13 -15.32
N LEU A 10 5.99 -1.76 -16.29
CA LEU A 10 5.41 -2.09 -17.60
C LEU A 10 4.16 -2.99 -17.52
N PRO A 11 4.08 -3.99 -16.62
CA PRO A 11 2.90 -4.84 -16.49
C PRO A 11 1.67 -4.14 -15.88
N GLY A 12 1.81 -2.94 -15.33
CA GLY A 12 0.79 -2.25 -14.55
C GLY A 12 0.48 -2.89 -13.19
N PRO A 13 -0.49 -2.34 -12.44
CA PRO A 13 -0.85 -2.85 -11.11
C PRO A 13 -1.40 -4.28 -11.20
N ARG A 14 -0.69 -5.24 -10.60
CA ARG A 14 -1.17 -6.62 -10.40
C ARG A 14 -1.31 -6.89 -8.92
N THR A 15 -2.32 -6.29 -8.32
CA THR A 15 -2.59 -6.45 -6.90
C THR A 15 -3.31 -7.76 -6.69
N ILE A 16 -2.71 -8.66 -5.92
CA ILE A 16 -3.34 -9.92 -5.51
C ILE A 16 -4.31 -9.61 -4.36
N ASP A 17 -5.40 -10.36 -4.25
CA ASP A 17 -6.48 -10.17 -3.27
C ASP A 17 -5.97 -9.89 -1.84
N ASP A 18 -4.92 -10.59 -1.39
CA ASP A 18 -4.32 -10.39 -0.06
C ASP A 18 -3.84 -8.95 0.19
N ALA A 19 -3.36 -8.24 -0.84
CA ALA A 19 -2.90 -6.86 -0.70
C ALA A 19 -4.05 -5.89 -0.35
N TYR A 20 -5.28 -6.20 -0.75
CA TYR A 20 -6.45 -5.41 -0.38
C TYR A 20 -6.76 -5.48 1.11
N ILE A 21 -6.30 -6.52 1.82
CA ILE A 21 -6.39 -6.56 3.28
C ILE A 21 -5.64 -5.36 3.86
N THR A 22 -4.38 -5.17 3.45
CA THR A 22 -3.55 -4.05 3.91
C THR A 22 -4.10 -2.70 3.47
N PHE A 23 -4.66 -2.59 2.26
CA PHE A 23 -5.28 -1.34 1.79
C PHE A 23 -6.52 -0.98 2.59
N ARG A 24 -7.33 -1.95 3.00
CA ARG A 24 -8.49 -1.72 3.86
C ARG A 24 -8.09 -1.18 5.23
N TYR A 25 -7.00 -1.68 5.81
CA TYR A 25 -6.43 -1.09 7.03
C TYR A 25 -6.03 0.38 6.82
N ALA A 26 -5.36 0.71 5.72
CA ALA A 26 -4.99 2.08 5.38
C ALA A 26 -6.22 2.98 5.16
N GLN A 27 -7.22 2.48 4.44
CA GLN A 27 -8.48 3.16 4.19
C GLN A 27 -9.25 3.45 5.47
N ASN A 28 -9.35 2.47 6.38
CA ASN A 28 -10.03 2.65 7.67
C ASN A 28 -9.31 3.64 8.56
N LEU A 29 -7.99 3.61 8.58
CA LEU A 29 -7.20 4.60 9.31
C LEU A 29 -7.48 6.01 8.78
N LEU A 30 -7.50 6.18 7.46
CA LEU A 30 -7.83 7.46 6.81
C LEU A 30 -9.28 7.89 6.99
N ALA A 31 -10.20 6.95 7.14
CA ALA A 31 -11.61 7.22 7.43
C ALA A 31 -11.85 7.56 8.92
N GLY A 32 -10.83 7.53 9.77
CA GLY A 32 -10.95 7.80 11.21
C GLY A 32 -11.41 6.62 12.05
N ASN A 33 -11.51 5.42 11.47
CA ASN A 33 -11.91 4.20 12.17
C ASN A 33 -10.76 3.52 12.94
N GLY A 34 -9.53 4.05 12.80
CA GLY A 34 -8.32 3.47 13.34
C GLY A 34 -7.70 2.40 12.43
N LEU A 35 -6.56 1.84 12.85
CA LEU A 35 -5.83 0.82 12.11
C LEU A 35 -6.47 -0.56 12.33
N VAL A 36 -7.68 -0.74 11.81
CA VAL A 36 -8.52 -1.95 11.95
C VAL A 36 -9.02 -2.45 10.61
N TYR A 37 -9.39 -3.73 10.52
CA TYR A 37 -10.03 -4.28 9.31
C TYR A 37 -11.56 -4.06 9.33
N ASN A 38 -12.20 -4.42 10.44
CA ASN A 38 -13.61 -4.18 10.69
C ASN A 38 -13.74 -3.04 11.72
N PRO A 39 -14.38 -1.90 11.36
CA PRO A 39 -14.67 -0.86 12.35
C PRO A 39 -15.47 -1.43 13.53
N GLY A 40 -15.08 -1.08 14.75
CA GLY A 40 -15.65 -1.62 15.99
C GLY A 40 -14.91 -2.85 16.54
N GLU A 41 -14.06 -3.52 15.75
CA GLU A 41 -13.23 -4.63 16.19
C GLU A 41 -11.74 -4.23 16.16
N ALA A 42 -11.17 -3.97 17.33
CA ALA A 42 -9.77 -3.56 17.46
C ALA A 42 -8.80 -4.76 17.42
N VAL A 43 -8.78 -5.46 16.28
CA VAL A 43 -7.88 -6.61 16.03
C VAL A 43 -6.92 -6.29 14.88
N LEU A 44 -5.62 -6.42 15.16
CA LEU A 44 -4.57 -6.28 14.16
C LEU A 44 -4.35 -7.63 13.46
N GLY A 45 -4.84 -7.74 12.23
CA GLY A 45 -4.75 -8.92 11.38
C GLY A 45 -3.86 -8.73 10.14
N THR A 46 -3.32 -7.53 9.91
CA THR A 46 -2.31 -7.33 8.85
C THR A 46 -0.94 -7.75 9.35
N THR A 47 -0.21 -8.51 8.54
CA THR A 47 1.20 -8.88 8.76
C THR A 47 2.16 -7.75 8.39
N THR A 48 1.66 -6.65 7.83
CA THR A 48 2.45 -5.53 7.32
C THR A 48 1.96 -4.16 7.84
N PRO A 49 1.89 -3.95 9.17
CA PRO A 49 1.30 -2.74 9.75
C PRO A 49 2.05 -1.45 9.35
N ILE A 50 3.38 -1.50 9.22
CA ILE A 50 4.17 -0.34 8.77
C ILE A 50 3.85 0.00 7.31
N TYR A 51 3.63 -1.01 6.47
CA TYR A 51 3.22 -0.79 5.08
C TYR A 51 1.81 -0.19 5.01
N ALA A 52 0.88 -0.65 5.86
CA ALA A 52 -0.45 -0.04 5.97
C ALA A 52 -0.37 1.45 6.35
N LEU A 53 0.49 1.80 7.32
CA LEU A 53 0.72 3.19 7.73
C LEU A 53 1.36 4.02 6.60
N LEU A 54 2.32 3.46 5.86
CA LEU A 54 2.90 4.10 4.69
C LEU A 54 1.84 4.38 3.61
N MET A 55 1.01 3.39 3.29
CA MET A 55 -0.10 3.55 2.34
C MET A 55 -1.09 4.61 2.81
N ALA A 56 -1.43 4.64 4.10
CA ALA A 56 -2.27 5.67 4.68
C ALA A 56 -1.62 7.07 4.54
N GLY A 57 -0.34 7.20 4.89
CA GLY A 57 0.40 8.45 4.78
C GLY A 57 0.46 8.99 3.35
N LEU A 58 0.70 8.14 2.36
CA LEU A 58 0.64 8.52 0.94
C LEU A 58 -0.80 8.83 0.49
N GLY A 59 -1.78 8.10 1.03
CA GLY A 59 -3.20 8.29 0.76
C GLY A 59 -3.70 9.67 1.17
N LEU A 60 -3.17 10.26 2.26
CA LEU A 60 -3.52 11.63 2.70
C LEU A 60 -3.37 12.67 1.58
N PHE A 61 -2.37 12.51 0.72
CA PHE A 61 -2.06 13.48 -0.35
C PHE A 61 -2.66 13.11 -1.71
N THR A 62 -3.27 11.92 -1.84
CA THR A 62 -3.66 11.34 -3.14
C THR A 62 -5.12 10.90 -3.22
N GLY A 63 -5.95 11.24 -2.24
CA GLY A 63 -7.40 10.97 -2.27
C GLY A 63 -8.01 10.52 -0.93
N GLY A 64 -7.25 10.54 0.17
CA GLY A 64 -7.70 10.10 1.48
C GLY A 64 -8.12 8.62 1.46
N SER A 65 -9.28 8.32 2.02
CA SER A 65 -9.81 6.95 2.05
C SER A 65 -10.09 6.36 0.65
N GLN A 66 -10.17 7.20 -0.39
CA GLN A 66 -10.39 6.79 -1.78
C GLN A 66 -9.11 6.85 -2.63
N ALA A 67 -7.94 6.96 -1.99
CA ALA A 67 -6.66 6.99 -2.69
C ALA A 67 -6.45 5.74 -3.57
N PRO A 68 -5.71 5.84 -4.69
CA PRO A 68 -5.47 4.73 -5.61
C PRO A 68 -4.39 3.77 -5.04
N PHE A 69 -4.73 3.05 -3.97
CA PHE A 69 -3.79 2.17 -3.24
C PHE A 69 -3.04 1.16 -4.13
N PRO A 70 -3.67 0.50 -5.12
CA PRO A 70 -2.94 -0.37 -6.07
C PRO A 70 -1.78 0.34 -6.78
N THR A 71 -1.99 1.58 -7.21
CA THR A 71 -0.99 2.39 -7.91
C THR A 71 0.09 2.87 -6.96
N LEU A 72 -0.29 3.32 -5.76
CA LEU A 72 0.67 3.73 -4.72
C LEU A 72 1.59 2.57 -4.34
N ALA A 73 1.01 1.39 -4.11
CA ALA A 73 1.75 0.18 -3.79
C ALA A 73 2.70 -0.22 -4.92
N LEU A 74 2.25 -0.14 -6.18
CA LEU A 74 3.10 -0.41 -7.34
C LEU A 74 4.33 0.50 -7.37
N LEU A 75 4.12 1.81 -7.22
CA LEU A 75 5.19 2.81 -7.25
C LEU A 75 6.18 2.60 -6.09
N VAL A 76 5.67 2.42 -4.87
CA VAL A 76 6.51 2.18 -3.68
C VAL A 76 7.34 0.91 -3.85
N ASN A 77 6.73 -0.19 -4.29
CA ASN A 77 7.43 -1.46 -4.46
C ASN A 77 8.44 -1.41 -5.60
N ALA A 78 8.12 -0.73 -6.72
CA ALA A 78 9.07 -0.54 -7.81
C ALA A 78 10.29 0.27 -7.38
N LEU A 79 10.10 1.35 -6.61
CA LEU A 79 11.20 2.15 -6.07
C LEU A 79 12.06 1.34 -5.09
N ALA A 80 11.44 0.57 -4.20
CA ALA A 80 12.14 -0.29 -3.27
C ALA A 80 12.98 -1.35 -4.01
N ASP A 81 12.39 -2.08 -4.96
CA ASP A 81 13.09 -3.07 -5.80
C ASP A 81 14.26 -2.41 -6.57
N GLY A 82 14.03 -1.23 -7.13
CA GLY A 82 15.04 -0.46 -7.86
C GLY A 82 16.24 -0.07 -7.00
N LEU A 83 15.99 0.36 -5.76
CA LEU A 83 17.00 0.73 -4.76
C LEU A 83 17.80 -0.50 -4.29
N THR A 84 17.11 -1.62 -4.02
CA THR A 84 17.77 -2.88 -3.65
C THR A 84 18.70 -3.40 -4.75
N CYS A 85 18.34 -3.22 -6.02
CA CYS A 85 19.21 -3.59 -7.15
C CYS A 85 20.32 -2.55 -7.46
N TRP A 86 20.43 -1.47 -6.68
CA TRP A 86 21.49 -0.48 -6.83
C TRP A 86 22.58 -0.62 -5.76
N LEU A 87 22.19 -1.00 -4.54
CA LEU A 87 23.10 -1.41 -3.46
C LEU A 87 23.77 -2.75 -3.76
#